data_AF-A0A7C9RKA8-F1
#
_entry.id   AF-A0A7C9RKA8-F1
#
_cell.length_a   1.000
_cell.length_b   1.000
_cell.length_c   1.000
_cell.angle_alpha   90.00
_cell.angle_beta   90.00
_cell.angle_gamma   90.00
#
_symmetry.space_group_name_H-M   'P 1'
#
loop_
_entity.id
_entity.type
_entity.pdbx_description
1 polymer ?
#
loop_
_entity_poly.entity_id
_entity_poly.type
_entity_poly.pdbx_seq_one_letter_code
_entity_poly.pdbx_strand_id
1 'polypeptide(L)' 'MTDPSDLIRRASELTERADHEDDVETRDRLLRIAAYYVQIAESEEWLAAHPASVASLSDFLVKR' A
#
# COMPACT_ATOMS: atom_id res chain seq x y z
N MET A 1 6.35 -8.02 9.51
CA MET A 1 6.00 -7.08 8.42
C MET A 1 5.69 -7.92 7.20
N THR A 2 4.61 -7.63 6.48
CA THR A 2 4.24 -8.36 5.25
C THR A 2 5.11 -7.85 4.11
N ASP A 3 5.63 -8.74 3.27
CA ASP A 3 6.45 -8.39 2.11
C ASP A 3 5.62 -7.52 1.13
N PRO A 4 6.14 -6.37 0.65
CA PRO A 4 5.49 -5.59 -0.40
C PRO A 4 5.07 -6.44 -1.61
N SER A 5 5.86 -7.44 -1.98
CA SER A 5 5.57 -8.36 -3.08
C SER A 5 4.30 -9.19 -2.83
N ASP A 6 4.07 -9.60 -1.57
CA ASP A 6 2.86 -10.31 -1.17
C ASP A 6 1.62 -9.41 -1.21
N LEU A 7 1.78 -8.12 -0.87
CA LEU A 7 0.70 -7.14 -0.95
C LEU A 7 0.30 -6.88 -2.40
N ILE A 8 1.27 -6.72 -3.30
CA ILE A 8 1.03 -6.57 -4.74
C ILE A 8 0.34 -7.81 -5.31
N ARG A 9 0.82 -9.02 -4.98
CA ARG A 9 0.16 -10.25 -5.42
C ARG A 9 -1.31 -10.31 -5.00
N ARG A 10 -1.61 -9.98 -3.74
CA ARG A 10 -2.99 -9.95 -3.23
C ARG A 10 -3.84 -8.88 -3.91
N ALA A 11 -3.25 -7.72 -4.24
CA ALA A 11 -3.95 -6.68 -4.99
C ALA A 11 -4.33 -7.18 -6.40
N SER A 12 -3.43 -7.90 -7.08
CA SER A 12 -3.71 -8.53 -8.37
C SER A 12 -4.81 -9.57 -8.27
N GLU A 13 -4.76 -10.47 -7.28
CA GLU A 13 -5.81 -11.49 -7.05
C GLU A 13 -7.20 -10.86 -6.81
N LEU A 14 -7.25 -9.74 -6.08
CA LEU A 14 -8.49 -8.99 -5.86
C LEU A 14 -9.02 -8.33 -7.13
N THR A 15 -8.11 -7.85 -7.99
CA THR A 15 -8.46 -7.22 -9.27
C THR A 15 -8.99 -8.27 -10.25
N GLU A 16 -8.32 -9.42 -10.37
CA GLU A 16 -8.79 -10.55 -11.17
C GLU A 16 -10.17 -11.05 -10.71
N ARG A 17 -10.40 -11.09 -9.39
CA ARG A 17 -11.73 -11.43 -8.86
C ARG A 17 -12.78 -10.37 -9.22
N ALA A 18 -12.41 -9.09 -9.19
CA ALA A 18 -13.30 -7.98 -9.54
C ALA A 18 -13.71 -8.03 -11.04
N ASP A 19 -12.82 -8.48 -11.93
CA ASP A 19 -13.10 -8.63 -13.36
C ASP A 19 -14.17 -9.70 -13.67
N HIS A 20 -14.35 -10.66 -12.75
CA HIS A 20 -15.36 -11.72 -12.84
C HIS A 20 -16.59 -11.47 -11.96
N GLU A 21 -16.69 -10.31 -11.31
CA GLU A 21 -17.78 -9.99 -10.37
C GLU A 21 -18.91 -9.21 -11.07
N ASP A 22 -20.10 -9.81 -11.09
CA ASP A 22 -21.31 -9.23 -11.68
C ASP A 22 -21.91 -8.15 -10.77
N ASP A 23 -21.78 -8.31 -9.45
CA ASP A 23 -22.28 -7.33 -8.48
C ASP A 23 -21.38 -6.09 -8.42
N VAL A 24 -21.94 -4.95 -8.82
CA VAL A 24 -21.22 -3.68 -8.93
C VAL A 24 -20.65 -3.23 -7.58
N GLU A 25 -21.40 -3.40 -6.50
CA GLU A 25 -20.95 -2.98 -5.17
C GLU A 25 -19.76 -3.82 -4.68
N THR A 26 -19.84 -5.13 -4.89
CA THR A 26 -18.78 -6.09 -4.56
C THR A 26 -17.54 -5.83 -5.41
N ARG A 27 -17.69 -5.61 -6.72
CA ARG A 27 -16.60 -5.26 -7.62
C ARG A 27 -15.87 -4.00 -7.15
N ASP A 28 -16.61 -2.93 -6.87
CA ASP A 28 -16.05 -1.66 -6.39
C ASP A 28 -15.33 -1.84 -5.05
N ARG A 29 -15.88 -2.68 -4.16
CA ARG A 29 -15.23 -3.00 -2.88
C ARG A 29 -13.92 -3.75 -3.09
N LEU A 30 -13.88 -4.75 -3.98
CA LEU A 30 -12.67 -5.50 -4.30
C LEU A 30 -11.57 -4.57 -4.85
N LEU A 31 -11.92 -3.68 -5.79
CA LEU A 31 -10.99 -2.72 -6.37
C LEU A 31 -10.45 -1.73 -5.33
N ARG A 32 -11.29 -1.25 -4.40
CA ARG A 32 -10.83 -0.38 -3.29
C ARG A 32 -9.81 -1.08 -2.40
N ILE A 33 -10.02 -2.35 -2.09
CA ILE A 33 -9.10 -3.13 -1.25
C ILE A 33 -7.79 -3.39 -2.01
N ALA A 34 -7.86 -3.71 -3.30
CA ALA A 34 -6.68 -3.89 -4.15
C ALA A 34 -5.81 -2.62 -4.17
N ALA A 35 -6.43 -1.46 -4.40
CA ALA A 35 -5.75 -0.17 -4.40
C ALA A 35 -5.08 0.13 -3.04
N TYR A 36 -5.75 -0.22 -1.93
CA TYR A 36 -5.20 -0.05 -0.60
C TYR A 36 -3.94 -0.90 -0.37
N TYR A 37 -3.91 -2.14 -0.86
CA TYR A 37 -2.72 -2.99 -0.75
C TYR A 37 -1.55 -2.49 -1.59
N VAL A 38 -1.80 -1.93 -2.78
CA VAL A 38 -0.75 -1.28 -3.58
C VAL A 38 -0.16 -0.10 -2.81
N GLN A 39 -1.01 0.75 -2.22
CA GLN A 39 -0.54 1.91 -1.47
C GLN A 39 0.32 1.54 -0.25
N ILE A 40 -0.02 0.44 0.45
CA ILE A 40 0.81 -0.06 1.55
C ILE A 40 2.16 -0.56 0.99
N ALA A 41 2.15 -1.34 -0.09
CA ALA A 41 3.37 -1.85 -0.69
C ALA A 41 4.32 -0.71 -1.10
N GLU A 42 3.80 0.33 -1.75
CA GLU A 42 4.56 1.53 -2.13
C GLU A 42 5.12 2.28 -0.91
N SER A 43 4.33 2.38 0.17
CA SER A 43 4.77 3.03 1.41
C SER A 43 5.90 2.26 2.09
N GLU A 44 5.80 0.94 2.14
CA GLU A 44 6.83 0.06 2.69
C GLU A 44 8.10 0.07 1.83
N GLU A 45 7.97 0.06 0.50
CA GLU A 45 9.10 0.21 -0.43
C GLU A 45 9.78 1.56 -0.25
N TRP A 46 9.02 2.64 -0.12
CA TRP A 46 9.57 3.98 0.14
C TRP A 46 10.36 4.03 1.45
N LEU A 47 9.83 3.44 2.53
CA LEU A 47 10.52 3.34 3.82
C LEU A 47 11.78 2.47 3.75
N ALA A 48 11.74 1.37 3.00
CA ALA A 48 12.89 0.49 2.81
C ALA A 48 14.00 1.15 1.97
N ALA A 49 13.63 1.94 0.97
CA ALA A 49 14.57 2.71 0.15
C ALA A 49 15.11 3.97 0.87
N HIS A 50 14.35 4.50 1.83
CA HIS A 50 14.70 5.68 2.62
C HIS A 50 14.70 5.39 4.13
N PRO A 51 15.56 4.46 4.61
CA PRO A 51 15.64 4.15 6.02
C PRO A 51 16.03 5.42 6.78
N ALA A 52 15.19 5.79 7.75
CA ALA A 52 15.11 7.10 8.40
C ALA A 52 16.44 7.90 8.51
N SER A 53 16.68 8.80 7.54
CA SER A 53 17.34 10.08 7.79
C SER A 53 16.35 11.15 8.28
N VAL A 54 15.04 10.84 8.24
CA VAL A 54 13.94 11.74 8.65
C VAL A 54 13.90 11.98 10.17
N ALA A 55 14.54 11.13 10.98
CA ALA A 55 14.74 11.41 12.40
C ALA A 55 15.56 12.70 12.64
N SER A 56 16.42 13.09 11.70
CA SER A 56 17.26 14.29 11.84
C SER A 56 16.52 15.60 11.56
N LEU A 57 15.40 15.59 10.81
CA LEU A 57 14.67 16.81 10.49
C LEU A 57 13.71 17.21 11.62
N SER A 58 13.19 16.25 12.37
CA SER A 58 12.34 16.51 13.54
C SER A 58 13.13 17.13 14.71
N ASP A 59 14.38 16.70 14.94
CA ASP A 59 15.23 17.26 16.00
C ASP A 59 15.70 18.69 15.73
N PHE A 60 15.83 19.09 14.45
CA PHE A 60 16.24 20.45 14.10
C PHE A 60 15.10 21.47 14.22
N LEU A 61 13.84 21.02 14.13
CA LEU A 61 12.65 21.88 14.24
C LEU A 61 12.17 22.10 15.68
N VAL A 62 12.57 21.22 16.62
CA VAL A 62 12.24 21.37 18.05
C VAL A 62 13.25 22.27 18.79
N LYS A 63 14.41 22.56 18.18
CA LYS A 63 15.44 23.44 18.75
C LYS A 63 15.27 24.88 18.28
N ARG A 64 14.18 25.54 18.67
CA ARG A 64 14.07 27.01 18.56
C ARG A 64 13.31 27.61 19.74
#